data_AF-A0A1G4MG76-F1
#
_entry.id   AF-A0A1G4MG76-F1
#
_cell.length_a   1.000
_cell.length_b   1.000
_cell.length_c   1.000
_cell.angle_alpha   90.00
_cell.angle_beta   90.00
_cell.angle_gamma   90.00
#
_symmetry.space_group_name_H-M   'P 1'
#
loop_
_entity.id
_entity.type
_entity.pdbx_description
1 polymer ?
#
loop_
_entity_poly.entity_id
_entity_poly.type
_entity_poly.pdbx_seq_one_letter_code
_entity_poly.pdbx_strand_id
1 'polypeptide(L)'
;MSKYKWRDLVDINSKTRSHLSALSCIAHIDANAFFAQVEQIRCHYTKDDPVVCVQWSSIIAVSYAARKYGITRMDSIGDALKKCDKLVPIHTAVFRKGEDFWQYHDGCGSWVDDEDKKLTPENFKVSLDPYRRESRKILKVFNEWCDVVEKASVDEVFLDLGRCCFSMLMFDESVHSFNEIRRVFKEGEYDLDLYLPPVPRNLDIQFDGNVYNPEKRSLFEDWDDVIFCLASILTNRIRSNIEEVLGYTTSCGIARTKSISKLASNFKKPAAQTIIKNSCIEDFLDNEKFEITSFWSMGGITGQELSQLLNLPKEKTIKYIRDSWPTTSDELKGFIDTKLREMGKDRDKYHTIDETQTQAIADKLFQLVRGEYRLSVNAKPMVKSMMSNKNLRGNSCKNFKDCIAWLEVFSGELDGRIRELEQEYNRLFIPKTIAISVRGHKFQKHAKSSSLMFTGSHIHSKDFLEAGSRLTQELDMKFGKDSGYYPLTNLNMSISNFEILEKGKTIVDMFGRQAQVTKKVEPGNFSSVESVTAENKESLFLCQPCDLSFSSEEQLREHADYHYALKLSESLNGANEDSKNLSYGERRLLFSKRKRPACSSSKNDSKRVKSTPQSDIYKFFK
;
A
#
# COMPACT_ATOMS: atom_id res chain seq x y z
N MET A 1 27.34 2.42 33.12
CA MET A 1 26.19 3.31 32.88
C MET A 1 25.75 3.10 31.45
N SER A 2 24.45 3.28 31.16
CA SER A 2 23.92 3.22 29.80
C SER A 2 24.56 4.28 28.91
N LYS A 3 24.65 4.02 27.60
CA LYS A 3 25.01 5.02 26.58
C LYS A 3 23.84 5.96 26.26
N TYR A 4 22.64 5.59 26.66
CA TYR A 4 21.39 6.28 26.36
C TYR A 4 20.91 7.11 27.55
N LYS A 5 20.27 8.24 27.24
CA LYS A 5 19.69 9.15 28.22
C LYS A 5 18.20 8.89 28.41
N TRP A 6 17.64 9.39 29.51
CA TRP A 6 16.19 9.41 29.71
C TRP A 6 15.44 10.09 28.56
N ARG A 7 16.03 11.15 27.97
CA ARG A 7 15.48 11.80 26.76
C ARG A 7 15.30 10.83 25.60
N ASP A 8 16.28 9.97 25.32
CA ASP A 8 16.17 8.99 24.23
C ASP A 8 14.98 8.05 24.47
N LEU A 9 14.78 7.62 25.71
CA LEU A 9 13.71 6.71 26.09
C LEU A 9 12.33 7.38 26.08
N VAL A 10 12.23 8.63 26.50
CA VAL A 10 10.97 9.39 26.45
C VAL A 10 10.62 9.75 25.00
N ASP A 11 11.61 10.05 24.16
CA ASP A 11 11.39 10.48 22.79
C ASP A 11 10.79 9.38 21.89
N ILE A 12 11.06 8.10 22.17
CA ILE A 12 10.41 6.99 21.43
C ILE A 12 8.90 6.93 21.68
N ASN A 13 8.40 7.51 22.78
CA ASN A 13 6.97 7.65 23.07
C ASN A 13 6.31 8.83 22.31
N SER A 14 7.05 9.56 21.47
CA SER A 14 6.55 10.70 20.71
C SER A 14 6.45 10.39 19.21
N LYS A 15 5.26 10.58 18.61
CA LYS A 15 5.05 10.40 17.16
C LYS A 15 5.96 11.28 16.29
N THR A 16 6.33 12.46 16.77
CA THR A 16 7.13 13.43 16.01
C THR A 16 8.64 13.30 16.26
N ARG A 17 9.05 12.68 17.38
CA ARG A 17 10.46 12.61 17.79
C ARG A 17 11.04 11.20 17.86
N SER A 18 10.21 10.15 17.82
CA SER A 18 10.67 8.75 17.93
C SER A 18 11.81 8.40 16.97
N HIS A 19 11.66 8.74 15.68
CA HIS A 19 12.68 8.49 14.66
C HIS A 19 14.00 9.25 14.88
N LEU A 20 14.01 10.29 15.71
CA LEU A 20 15.23 11.05 16.07
C LEU A 20 15.95 10.41 17.26
N SER A 21 15.25 9.62 18.09
CA SER A 21 15.83 8.99 19.27
C SER A 21 16.90 7.99 18.90
N ALA A 22 17.91 7.86 19.77
CA ALA A 22 18.88 6.79 19.63
C ALA A 22 18.32 5.39 19.88
N LEU A 23 17.18 5.32 20.58
CA LEU A 23 16.41 4.11 20.84
C LEU A 23 15.29 3.88 19.82
N SER A 24 15.25 4.66 18.73
CA SER A 24 14.30 4.48 17.61
C SER A 24 14.18 3.01 17.21
N CYS A 25 12.96 2.53 17.01
CA CYS A 25 12.71 1.18 16.54
C CYS A 25 11.65 1.16 15.44
N ILE A 26 12.08 0.72 14.26
CA ILE A 26 11.27 0.70 13.05
C ILE A 26 11.23 -0.73 12.51
N ALA A 27 10.02 -1.19 12.18
CA ALA A 27 9.82 -2.43 11.44
C ALA A 27 9.42 -2.13 10.00
N HIS A 28 9.99 -2.89 9.06
CA HIS A 28 9.50 -2.98 7.69
C HIS A 28 8.92 -4.37 7.48
N ILE A 29 7.66 -4.45 7.09
CA ILE A 29 6.95 -5.72 6.86
C ILE A 29 6.51 -5.79 5.40
N ASP A 30 6.84 -6.91 4.75
CA ASP A 30 6.66 -7.17 3.31
C ASP A 30 5.90 -8.49 3.13
N ALA A 31 4.79 -8.48 2.41
CA ALA A 31 4.01 -9.68 2.13
C ALA A 31 4.71 -10.57 1.08
N ASN A 32 4.98 -11.82 1.47
CA ASN A 32 5.77 -12.74 0.66
C ASN A 32 5.08 -13.07 -0.67
N ALA A 33 5.76 -12.88 -1.82
CA ALA A 33 5.18 -13.24 -3.12
C ALA A 33 3.72 -12.78 -3.29
N PHE A 34 3.42 -11.54 -2.87
CA PHE A 34 2.08 -11.08 -2.51
C PHE A 34 0.98 -11.47 -3.51
N PHE A 35 1.14 -11.17 -4.80
CA PHE A 35 0.08 -11.49 -5.77
C PHE A 35 -0.13 -12.99 -5.96
N ALA A 36 0.92 -13.81 -5.85
CA ALA A 36 0.77 -15.26 -5.89
C ALA A 36 0.05 -15.79 -4.63
N GLN A 37 0.32 -15.24 -3.45
CA GLN A 37 -0.43 -15.61 -2.22
C GLN A 37 -1.90 -15.19 -2.31
N VAL A 38 -2.21 -14.01 -2.86
CA VAL A 38 -3.60 -13.58 -3.08
C VAL A 38 -4.35 -14.58 -3.97
N GLU A 39 -3.74 -15.01 -5.07
CA GLU A 39 -4.35 -16.02 -5.93
C GLU A 39 -4.40 -17.41 -5.28
N GLN A 40 -3.40 -17.79 -4.47
CA GLN A 40 -3.42 -19.05 -3.70
C GLN A 40 -4.64 -19.08 -2.77
N ILE A 41 -4.85 -18.03 -1.99
CA ILE A 41 -5.94 -17.96 -1.01
C ILE A 41 -7.29 -17.89 -1.73
N ARG A 42 -7.43 -17.07 -2.78
CA ARG A 42 -8.65 -16.96 -3.57
C ARG A 42 -9.07 -18.30 -4.18
N CYS A 43 -8.11 -19.08 -4.68
CA CYS A 43 -8.37 -20.36 -5.33
C CYS A 43 -8.20 -21.58 -4.42
N HIS A 44 -8.04 -21.39 -3.11
CA HIS A 44 -7.86 -22.45 -2.12
C HIS A 44 -6.66 -23.38 -2.38
N TYR A 45 -5.59 -22.85 -2.98
CA TYR A 45 -4.30 -23.53 -3.06
C TYR A 45 -3.52 -23.40 -1.76
N THR A 46 -2.69 -24.39 -1.50
CA THR A 46 -1.79 -24.45 -0.35
C THR A 46 -0.47 -23.73 -0.62
N LYS A 47 0.35 -23.55 0.43
CA LYS A 47 1.68 -22.95 0.33
C LYS A 47 2.66 -23.78 -0.52
N ASP A 48 2.39 -25.07 -0.68
CA ASP A 48 3.23 -26.02 -1.42
C ASP A 48 2.87 -26.11 -2.91
N ASP A 49 1.73 -25.53 -3.31
CA ASP A 49 1.33 -25.47 -4.71
C ASP A 49 2.14 -24.41 -5.48
N PRO A 50 2.76 -24.75 -6.62
CA PRO A 50 3.62 -23.84 -7.39
C PRO A 50 2.79 -22.83 -8.19
N VAL A 51 2.12 -21.91 -7.48
CA VAL A 51 1.31 -20.85 -8.08
C VAL A 51 2.17 -19.72 -8.64
N VAL A 52 1.82 -19.23 -9.82
CA VAL A 52 2.38 -18.00 -10.41
C VAL A 52 1.26 -17.07 -10.85
N CYS A 53 1.41 -15.78 -10.54
CA CYS A 53 0.51 -14.74 -11.01
C CYS A 53 1.02 -14.21 -12.36
N VAL A 54 0.18 -14.27 -13.38
CA VAL A 54 0.53 -13.95 -14.77
C VAL A 54 -0.21 -12.70 -15.22
N GLN A 55 0.53 -11.83 -15.92
CA GLN A 55 -0.03 -10.67 -16.62
C GLN A 55 0.34 -10.76 -18.09
N TRP A 56 -0.66 -11.00 -18.94
CA TRP A 56 -0.47 -11.35 -20.35
C TRP A 56 0.34 -12.64 -20.50
N SER A 57 1.60 -12.54 -20.90
CA SER A 57 2.54 -13.65 -21.05
C SER A 57 3.67 -13.62 -20.02
N SER A 58 3.71 -12.61 -19.14
CA SER A 58 4.80 -12.38 -18.19
C SER A 58 4.37 -12.73 -16.77
N ILE A 59 5.24 -13.42 -16.04
CA ILE A 59 5.01 -13.72 -14.63
C ILE A 59 5.38 -12.51 -13.78
N ILE A 60 4.41 -12.02 -12.99
CA ILE A 60 4.59 -10.83 -12.15
C ILE A 60 4.78 -11.17 -10.67
N ALA A 61 4.36 -12.35 -10.22
CA ALA A 61 4.70 -12.89 -8.90
C ALA A 61 4.85 -14.41 -8.92
N VAL A 62 5.79 -14.91 -8.12
CA VAL A 62 6.17 -16.33 -8.05
C VAL A 62 6.08 -16.79 -6.60
N SER A 63 5.20 -17.76 -6.32
CA SER A 63 5.12 -18.41 -5.01
C SER A 63 6.45 -19.06 -4.63
N TYR A 64 6.69 -19.24 -3.33
CA TYR A 64 7.93 -19.87 -2.88
C TYR A 64 8.04 -21.34 -3.31
N ALA A 65 6.91 -22.04 -3.46
CA ALA A 65 6.88 -23.37 -4.07
C ALA A 65 7.37 -23.35 -5.53
N ALA A 66 6.89 -22.40 -6.35
CA ALA A 66 7.33 -22.27 -7.74
C ALA A 66 8.81 -21.83 -7.88
N ARG A 67 9.33 -21.02 -6.94
CA ARG A 67 10.74 -20.60 -6.92
C ARG A 67 11.71 -21.78 -6.79
N LYS A 68 11.32 -22.89 -6.14
CA LYS A 68 12.14 -24.11 -6.02
C LYS A 68 12.49 -24.71 -7.38
N TYR A 69 11.73 -24.41 -8.42
CA TYR A 69 11.96 -24.84 -9.80
C TYR A 69 12.78 -23.82 -10.62
N GLY A 70 13.38 -22.80 -9.99
CA GLY A 70 14.18 -21.78 -10.69
C GLY A 70 13.34 -20.81 -11.52
N ILE A 71 12.03 -20.70 -11.25
CA ILE A 71 11.14 -19.72 -11.87
C ILE A 71 11.36 -18.36 -11.21
N THR A 72 11.54 -17.33 -12.03
CA THR A 72 11.78 -15.96 -11.55
C THR A 72 10.73 -14.99 -12.06
N ARG A 73 10.60 -13.84 -11.40
CA ARG A 73 9.74 -12.76 -11.88
C ARG A 73 10.24 -12.30 -13.24
N MET A 74 9.33 -11.96 -14.15
CA MET A 74 9.57 -11.61 -15.55
C MET A 74 9.90 -12.78 -16.49
N ASP A 75 10.00 -14.02 -15.99
CA ASP A 75 9.96 -15.19 -16.87
C ASP A 75 8.69 -15.15 -17.73
N SER A 76 8.81 -15.62 -18.98
CA SER A 76 7.63 -15.88 -19.79
C SER A 76 6.90 -17.11 -19.25
N ILE A 77 5.57 -17.14 -19.37
CA ILE A 77 4.81 -18.31 -18.93
C ILE A 77 5.23 -19.58 -19.69
N GLY A 78 5.57 -19.46 -20.97
CA GLY A 78 6.06 -20.59 -21.78
C GLY A 78 7.37 -21.17 -21.25
N ASP A 79 8.29 -20.33 -20.76
CA ASP A 79 9.56 -20.81 -20.19
C ASP A 79 9.36 -21.38 -18.78
N ALA A 80 8.47 -20.81 -17.98
CA ALA A 80 8.15 -21.34 -16.66
C ALA A 80 7.49 -22.73 -16.72
N LEU A 81 6.62 -22.97 -17.71
CA LEU A 81 6.02 -24.30 -17.94
C LEU A 81 7.06 -25.36 -18.29
N LYS A 82 8.16 -25.00 -18.96
CA LYS A 82 9.28 -25.93 -19.20
C LYS A 82 10.07 -26.25 -17.93
N LYS A 83 10.03 -25.38 -16.92
CA LYS A 83 10.74 -25.56 -15.64
C LYS A 83 9.92 -26.36 -14.62
N CYS A 84 8.59 -26.39 -14.74
CA CYS A 84 7.70 -27.05 -13.80
C CYS A 84 6.44 -27.58 -14.47
N ASP A 85 6.31 -28.90 -14.56
CA ASP A 85 5.16 -29.57 -15.18
C ASP A 85 3.86 -29.41 -14.37
N LYS A 86 3.97 -29.17 -13.07
CA LYS A 86 2.83 -28.99 -12.15
C LYS A 86 2.50 -27.53 -11.88
N LEU A 87 3.03 -26.60 -12.69
CA LEU A 87 2.86 -25.17 -12.50
C LEU A 87 1.38 -24.78 -12.51
N VAL A 88 0.99 -23.89 -11.61
CA VAL A 88 -0.38 -23.36 -11.54
C VAL A 88 -0.36 -21.88 -11.95
N PRO A 89 -0.49 -21.57 -13.25
CA PRO A 89 -0.59 -20.20 -13.71
C PRO A 89 -2.00 -19.63 -13.53
N ILE A 90 -2.08 -18.47 -12.90
CA ILE A 90 -3.34 -17.75 -12.67
C ILE A 90 -3.19 -16.35 -13.27
N HIS A 91 -4.03 -16.02 -14.24
CA HIS A 91 -4.02 -14.69 -14.85
C HIS A 91 -4.68 -13.67 -13.90
N THR A 92 -4.17 -12.44 -13.87
CA THR A 92 -4.83 -11.33 -13.17
C THR A 92 -6.28 -11.17 -13.63
N ALA A 93 -7.16 -10.64 -12.77
CA ALA A 93 -8.46 -10.16 -13.19
C ALA A 93 -8.35 -9.15 -14.36
N VAL A 94 -9.37 -9.09 -15.22
CA VAL A 94 -9.40 -8.20 -16.38
C VAL A 94 -10.77 -7.55 -16.57
N PHE A 95 -10.76 -6.35 -17.13
CA PHE A 95 -11.89 -5.70 -17.79
C PHE A 95 -11.86 -6.06 -19.28
N ARG A 96 -13.02 -6.34 -19.87
CA ARG A 96 -13.15 -6.41 -21.33
C ARG A 96 -13.40 -5.01 -21.89
N LYS A 97 -12.88 -4.71 -23.07
CA LYS A 97 -13.13 -3.46 -23.81
C LYS A 97 -14.64 -3.26 -23.98
N GLY A 98 -15.14 -2.09 -23.56
CA GLY A 98 -16.57 -1.75 -23.56
C GLY A 98 -17.38 -2.27 -22.36
N GLU A 99 -16.75 -2.95 -21.39
CA GLU A 99 -17.38 -3.35 -20.12
C GLU A 99 -16.85 -2.50 -18.96
N ASP A 100 -17.71 -2.20 -17.99
CA ASP A 100 -17.42 -1.33 -16.85
C ASP A 100 -17.08 -2.10 -15.56
N PHE A 101 -16.91 -3.43 -15.65
CA PHE A 101 -16.55 -4.30 -14.54
C PHE A 101 -15.39 -5.20 -14.89
N TRP A 102 -14.70 -5.66 -13.85
CA TRP A 102 -13.65 -6.66 -13.97
C TRP A 102 -14.11 -7.98 -13.39
N GLN A 103 -13.53 -9.06 -13.89
CA GLN A 103 -13.69 -10.39 -13.34
C GLN A 103 -12.45 -11.24 -13.58
N TYR A 104 -12.36 -12.35 -12.85
CA TYR A 104 -11.44 -13.42 -13.18
C TYR A 104 -12.00 -14.27 -14.33
N HIS A 105 -11.08 -14.81 -15.14
CA HIS A 105 -11.37 -15.83 -16.13
C HIS A 105 -10.43 -17.01 -15.82
N ASP A 106 -10.75 -17.75 -14.76
CA ASP A 106 -9.93 -18.88 -14.33
C ASP A 106 -9.91 -19.97 -15.41
N GLY A 107 -8.73 -20.58 -15.61
CA GLY A 107 -8.50 -21.51 -16.72
C GLY A 107 -8.37 -20.85 -18.10
N CYS A 108 -8.28 -19.51 -18.16
CA CYS A 108 -8.00 -18.74 -19.37
C CYS A 108 -6.62 -18.08 -19.31
N GLY A 109 -5.93 -18.00 -20.44
CA GLY A 109 -4.58 -17.44 -20.52
C GLY A 109 -3.87 -17.77 -21.83
N SER A 110 -2.67 -17.22 -22.02
CA SER A 110 -1.89 -17.47 -23.24
C SER A 110 -1.31 -18.89 -23.33
N TRP A 111 -1.34 -19.64 -22.23
CA TRP A 111 -0.85 -21.02 -22.14
C TRP A 111 -1.93 -22.07 -22.44
N VAL A 112 -3.14 -21.63 -22.77
CA VAL A 112 -4.26 -22.51 -23.10
C VAL A 112 -4.38 -22.61 -24.61
N ASP A 113 -4.54 -23.84 -25.13
CA ASP A 113 -4.61 -24.10 -26.57
C ASP A 113 -5.91 -23.56 -27.20
N ASP A 114 -7.00 -23.57 -26.43
CA ASP A 114 -8.31 -23.05 -26.84
C ASP A 114 -8.29 -21.53 -27.06
N GLU A 115 -8.48 -21.10 -28.31
CA GLU A 115 -8.47 -19.68 -28.72
C GLU A 115 -9.54 -18.84 -27.99
N ASP A 116 -10.70 -19.42 -27.67
CA ASP A 116 -11.79 -18.71 -26.97
C ASP A 116 -11.45 -18.44 -25.50
N LYS A 117 -10.45 -19.15 -24.96
CA LYS A 117 -9.92 -18.97 -23.61
C LYS A 117 -8.67 -18.10 -23.56
N LYS A 118 -8.30 -17.44 -24.65
CA LYS A 118 -7.15 -16.53 -24.66
C LYS A 118 -7.53 -15.12 -24.23
N LEU A 119 -6.81 -14.61 -23.24
CA LEU A 119 -6.94 -13.22 -22.76
C LEU A 119 -5.96 -12.32 -23.51
N THR A 120 -6.44 -11.65 -24.55
CA THR A 120 -5.57 -10.83 -25.43
C THR A 120 -5.46 -9.37 -24.97
N PRO A 121 -4.27 -8.75 -25.00
CA PRO A 121 -4.09 -7.34 -24.65
C PRO A 121 -4.92 -6.37 -25.52
N GLU A 122 -5.36 -6.77 -26.70
CA GLU A 122 -6.14 -5.95 -27.62
C GLU A 122 -7.58 -5.74 -27.13
N ASN A 123 -8.14 -6.74 -26.43
CA ASN A 123 -9.54 -6.75 -26.00
C ASN A 123 -9.70 -6.58 -24.48
N PHE A 124 -8.65 -6.75 -23.70
CA PHE A 124 -8.72 -6.73 -22.24
C PHE A 124 -7.80 -5.70 -21.61
N LYS A 125 -8.13 -5.25 -20.40
CA LYS A 125 -7.25 -4.47 -19.52
C LYS A 125 -7.16 -5.15 -18.16
N VAL A 126 -5.98 -5.20 -17.58
CA VAL A 126 -5.74 -5.75 -16.24
C VAL A 126 -6.44 -4.92 -15.16
N SER A 127 -7.07 -5.62 -14.21
CA SER A 127 -7.48 -5.09 -12.91
C SER A 127 -6.51 -5.59 -11.84
N LEU A 128 -5.97 -4.65 -11.06
CA LEU A 128 -5.17 -4.95 -9.87
C LEU A 128 -5.97 -4.75 -8.58
N ASP A 129 -7.28 -4.53 -8.69
CA ASP A 129 -8.15 -4.28 -7.55
C ASP A 129 -8.20 -5.43 -6.54
N PRO A 130 -8.17 -6.73 -6.93
CA PRO A 130 -8.05 -7.83 -5.96
C PRO A 130 -6.89 -7.60 -4.98
N TYR A 131 -5.69 -7.38 -5.51
CA TYR A 131 -4.49 -7.18 -4.69
C TYR A 131 -4.55 -5.88 -3.86
N ARG A 132 -5.17 -4.82 -4.39
CA ARG A 132 -5.38 -3.58 -3.65
C ARG A 132 -6.34 -3.76 -2.48
N ARG A 133 -7.36 -4.62 -2.59
CA ARG A 133 -8.29 -4.92 -1.49
C ARG A 133 -7.57 -5.69 -0.39
N GLU A 134 -6.86 -6.74 -0.75
CA GLU A 134 -6.10 -7.56 0.20
C GLU A 134 -5.02 -6.72 0.92
N SER A 135 -4.35 -5.83 0.19
CA SER A 135 -3.43 -4.84 0.74
C SER A 135 -4.08 -3.96 1.82
N ARG A 136 -5.32 -3.52 1.63
CA ARG A 136 -6.04 -2.69 2.61
C ARG A 136 -6.51 -3.50 3.81
N LYS A 137 -6.91 -4.77 3.63
CA LYS A 137 -7.20 -5.70 4.73
C LYS A 137 -5.99 -5.88 5.64
N ILE A 138 -4.81 -6.15 5.05
CA ILE A 138 -3.55 -6.25 5.81
C ILE A 138 -3.23 -4.91 6.49
N LEU A 139 -3.39 -3.78 5.79
CA LEU A 139 -3.16 -2.46 6.36
C LEU A 139 -4.06 -2.16 7.57
N LYS A 140 -5.31 -2.62 7.55
CA LYS A 140 -6.24 -2.47 8.67
C LYS A 140 -5.70 -3.16 9.92
N VAL A 141 -5.22 -4.39 9.79
CA VAL A 141 -4.56 -5.11 10.89
C VAL A 141 -3.38 -4.29 11.43
N PHE A 142 -2.50 -3.77 10.56
CA PHE A 142 -1.38 -2.95 11.05
C PHE A 142 -1.82 -1.71 11.86
N ASN A 143 -2.90 -1.04 11.45
CA ASN A 143 -3.43 0.14 12.17
C ASN A 143 -4.11 -0.21 13.50
N GLU A 144 -4.55 -1.46 13.69
CA GLU A 144 -5.10 -1.94 14.97
C GLU A 144 -3.98 -2.13 16.01
N TRP A 145 -2.77 -2.50 15.55
CA TRP A 145 -1.63 -2.79 16.43
C TRP A 145 -0.65 -1.64 16.62
N CYS A 146 -0.59 -0.67 15.68
CA CYS A 146 0.38 0.41 15.70
C CYS A 146 -0.25 1.75 15.35
N ASP A 147 0.14 2.80 16.08
CA ASP A 147 -0.40 4.15 15.96
C ASP A 147 0.17 4.97 14.79
N VAL A 148 1.29 4.52 14.22
CA VAL A 148 1.99 5.16 13.10
C VAL A 148 2.42 4.11 12.08
N VAL A 149 1.64 4.04 11.00
CA VAL A 149 1.83 3.10 9.89
C VAL A 149 2.04 3.87 8.59
N GLU A 150 3.14 3.61 7.89
CA GLU A 150 3.38 4.13 6.55
C GLU A 150 3.25 3.01 5.51
N LYS A 151 2.24 3.13 4.64
CA LYS A 151 2.15 2.28 3.45
C LYS A 151 3.23 2.66 2.43
N ALA A 152 4.26 1.82 2.29
CA ALA A 152 5.36 2.05 1.36
C ALA A 152 4.95 1.67 -0.08
N SER A 153 4.36 0.49 -0.26
CA SER A 153 3.88 -0.05 -1.54
C SER A 153 2.51 -0.73 -1.39
N VAL A 154 2.11 -1.59 -2.34
CA VAL A 154 0.91 -2.42 -2.21
C VAL A 154 1.08 -3.53 -1.17
N ASP A 155 2.29 -3.99 -0.92
CA ASP A 155 2.63 -5.15 -0.10
C ASP A 155 3.61 -4.84 1.03
N GLU A 156 4.08 -3.59 1.13
CA GLU A 156 5.08 -3.15 2.10
C GLU A 156 4.54 -2.04 3.02
N VAL A 157 4.85 -2.16 4.30
CA VAL A 157 4.61 -1.12 5.31
C VAL A 157 5.83 -0.87 6.18
N PHE A 158 5.94 0.36 6.68
CA PHE A 158 6.80 0.69 7.82
C PHE A 158 5.93 0.95 9.06
N LEU A 159 6.38 0.45 10.20
CA LEU A 159 5.79 0.69 11.52
C LEU A 159 6.84 1.40 12.37
N ASP A 160 6.45 2.49 13.03
CA ASP A 160 7.24 3.08 14.11
C ASP A 160 6.76 2.50 15.44
N LEU A 161 7.56 1.60 16.02
CA LEU A 161 7.19 0.80 17.17
C LEU A 161 7.49 1.50 18.50
N GLY A 162 8.04 2.72 18.48
CA GLY A 162 8.54 3.42 19.67
C GLY A 162 7.52 3.47 20.82
N ARG A 163 6.28 3.89 20.55
CA ARG A 163 5.22 3.95 21.58
C ARG A 163 4.84 2.57 22.11
N CYS A 164 4.75 1.58 21.22
CA CYS A 164 4.37 0.23 21.60
C CYS A 164 5.45 -0.40 22.49
N CYS A 165 6.72 -0.28 22.12
CA CYS A 165 7.84 -0.76 22.92
C CYS A 165 7.99 0.01 24.24
N PHE A 166 7.80 1.33 24.22
CA PHE A 166 7.79 2.14 25.46
C PHE A 166 6.68 1.67 26.41
N SER A 167 5.48 1.43 25.87
CA SER A 167 4.34 0.95 26.65
C SER A 167 4.61 -0.43 27.26
N MET A 168 5.14 -1.37 26.47
CA MET A 168 5.55 -2.69 26.96
C MET A 168 6.64 -2.57 28.04
N LEU A 169 7.63 -1.71 27.84
CA LEU A 169 8.70 -1.53 28.82
C LEU A 169 8.18 -0.95 30.14
N MET A 170 7.35 0.10 30.10
CA MET A 170 6.95 0.86 31.29
C MET A 170 5.72 0.32 32.00
N PHE A 171 4.79 -0.32 31.28
CA PHE A 171 3.46 -0.65 31.79
C PHE A 171 3.10 -2.14 31.74
N ASP A 172 3.86 -3.00 31.06
CA ASP A 172 3.61 -4.44 31.07
C ASP A 172 4.21 -5.10 32.33
N GLU A 173 3.40 -5.20 33.39
CA GLU A 173 3.83 -5.74 34.68
C GLU A 173 4.18 -7.24 34.66
N SER A 174 3.95 -7.96 33.55
CA SER A 174 4.35 -9.37 33.42
C SER A 174 5.87 -9.56 33.42
N VAL A 175 6.64 -8.54 32.99
CA VAL A 175 8.10 -8.57 32.95
C VAL A 175 8.68 -7.86 34.18
N HIS A 176 9.14 -8.64 35.16
CA HIS A 176 9.60 -8.13 36.46
C HIS A 176 11.00 -7.48 36.41
N SER A 177 11.83 -7.84 35.42
CA SER A 177 13.19 -7.33 35.28
C SER A 177 13.26 -5.80 35.12
N PHE A 178 12.16 -5.14 34.75
CA PHE A 178 12.10 -3.68 34.56
C PHE A 178 11.58 -2.89 35.76
N ASN A 179 11.35 -3.52 36.92
CA ASN A 179 10.74 -2.85 38.07
C ASN A 179 11.51 -1.62 38.55
N GLU A 180 12.84 -1.64 38.52
CA GLU A 180 13.64 -0.50 38.98
C GLU A 180 13.52 0.72 38.06
N ILE A 181 13.65 0.56 36.75
CA ILE A 181 13.47 1.67 35.80
C ILE A 181 12.03 2.19 35.82
N ARG A 182 11.04 1.31 36.03
CA ARG A 182 9.63 1.69 36.21
C ARG A 182 9.41 2.49 37.49
N ARG A 183 10.04 2.11 38.61
CA ARG A 183 9.97 2.85 39.87
C ARG A 183 10.46 4.27 39.67
N VAL A 184 11.68 4.43 39.13
CA VAL A 184 12.27 5.74 38.85
C VAL A 184 11.39 6.57 37.91
N PHE A 185 10.81 5.95 36.88
CA PHE A 185 9.90 6.63 35.96
C PHE A 185 8.58 7.06 36.64
N LYS A 186 7.95 6.18 37.44
CA LYS A 186 6.69 6.44 38.14
C LYS A 186 6.83 7.51 39.24
N GLU A 187 7.94 7.51 39.95
CA GLU A 187 8.24 8.47 41.02
C GLU A 187 8.72 9.82 40.48
N GLY A 188 9.06 9.90 39.18
CA GLY A 188 9.54 11.13 38.54
C GLY A 188 10.97 11.50 38.95
N GLU A 189 11.73 10.57 39.51
CA GLU A 189 13.10 10.76 40.02
C GLU A 189 14.14 10.68 38.89
N TYR A 190 13.85 11.27 37.73
CA TYR A 190 14.75 11.27 36.58
C TYR A 190 14.91 12.67 35.98
N ASP A 191 16.08 12.92 35.39
CA ASP A 191 16.34 14.08 34.55
C ASP A 191 16.59 13.59 33.12
N LEU A 192 16.01 14.30 32.14
CA LEU A 192 16.08 13.95 30.72
C LEU A 192 17.53 13.86 30.21
N ASP A 193 18.45 14.64 30.75
CA ASP A 193 19.85 14.67 30.32
C ASP A 193 20.76 13.68 31.05
N LEU A 194 20.24 12.99 32.07
CA LEU A 194 20.93 11.91 32.75
C LEU A 194 20.86 10.60 31.97
N TYR A 195 21.93 9.81 32.09
CA TYR A 195 22.01 8.46 31.52
C TYR A 195 21.06 7.50 32.25
N LEU A 196 20.52 6.54 31.50
CA LEU A 196 19.71 5.47 32.06
C LEU A 196 20.56 4.59 33.01
N PRO A 197 19.92 3.92 33.99
CA PRO A 197 20.57 2.88 34.76
C PRO A 197 21.11 1.77 33.85
N PRO A 198 22.10 0.98 34.27
CA PRO A 198 22.52 -0.18 33.49
C PRO A 198 21.36 -1.17 33.30
N VAL A 199 21.36 -1.87 32.18
CA VAL A 199 20.39 -2.94 31.92
C VAL A 199 20.52 -4.04 33.00
N PRO A 200 19.39 -4.57 33.53
CA PRO A 200 19.41 -5.68 34.47
C PRO A 200 20.17 -6.89 33.90
N ARG A 201 20.93 -7.60 34.75
CA ARG A 201 21.71 -8.77 34.31
C ARG A 201 20.83 -9.97 33.91
N ASN A 202 19.69 -10.11 34.58
CA ASN A 202 18.74 -11.18 34.32
C ASN A 202 17.50 -10.55 33.67
N LEU A 203 17.33 -10.80 32.38
CA LEU A 203 16.19 -10.35 31.59
C LEU A 203 15.31 -11.55 31.27
N ASP A 204 14.04 -11.49 31.65
CA ASP A 204 13.06 -12.54 31.38
C ASP A 204 12.40 -12.34 30.01
N ILE A 205 13.19 -11.93 29.02
CA ILE A 205 12.75 -11.68 27.64
C ILE A 205 13.74 -12.29 26.65
N GLN A 206 13.23 -12.73 25.50
CA GLN A 206 14.02 -13.33 24.44
C GLN A 206 13.61 -12.75 23.09
N PHE A 207 14.61 -12.57 22.22
CA PHE A 207 14.35 -12.15 20.85
C PHE A 207 13.52 -13.20 20.14
N ASP A 208 12.49 -12.75 19.44
CA ASP A 208 11.71 -13.60 18.55
C ASP A 208 12.26 -13.43 17.12
N GLY A 209 12.62 -14.51 16.44
CA GLY A 209 13.21 -14.46 15.10
C GLY A 209 14.74 -14.36 15.05
N ASN A 210 15.27 -13.90 13.91
CA ASN A 210 16.70 -14.03 13.58
C ASN A 210 17.48 -12.75 13.91
N VAL A 211 18.26 -12.76 14.99
CA VAL A 211 19.19 -11.68 15.31
C VAL A 211 20.44 -11.81 14.44
N TYR A 212 20.72 -10.82 13.59
CA TYR A 212 21.94 -10.79 12.81
C TYR A 212 23.14 -10.51 13.73
N ASN A 213 24.00 -11.52 13.91
CA ASN A 213 25.11 -11.45 14.86
C ASN A 213 26.29 -12.34 14.43
N PRO A 214 26.97 -12.03 13.31
CA PRO A 214 28.07 -12.86 12.80
C PRO A 214 29.23 -12.97 13.80
N GLU A 215 29.53 -11.88 14.52
CA GLU A 215 30.61 -11.78 15.51
C GLU A 215 30.25 -12.36 16.88
N LYS A 216 29.07 -12.99 17.03
CA LYS A 216 28.60 -13.61 18.28
C LYS A 216 28.68 -12.68 19.51
N ARG A 217 28.35 -11.40 19.33
CA ARG A 217 28.27 -10.40 20.41
C ARG A 217 27.16 -10.74 21.41
N SER A 218 27.19 -10.11 22.58
CA SER A 218 26.11 -10.28 23.56
C SER A 218 24.77 -9.83 22.96
N LEU A 219 23.70 -10.58 23.25
CA LEU A 219 22.36 -10.21 22.78
C LEU A 219 21.84 -8.96 23.48
N PHE A 220 22.21 -8.78 24.75
CA PHE A 220 21.85 -7.61 25.55
C PHE A 220 23.13 -6.94 26.07
N GLU A 221 23.43 -5.76 25.55
CA GLU A 221 24.51 -4.89 26.02
C GLU A 221 23.95 -3.61 26.66
N ASP A 222 22.88 -3.05 26.07
CA ASP A 222 22.27 -1.80 26.52
C ASP A 222 20.77 -1.74 26.16
N TRP A 223 20.10 -0.62 26.46
CA TRP A 223 18.64 -0.48 26.35
C TRP A 223 18.08 -0.54 24.93
N ASP A 224 18.87 -0.24 23.90
CA ASP A 224 18.48 -0.43 22.51
C ASP A 224 18.21 -1.89 22.18
N ASP A 225 19.03 -2.82 22.67
CA ASP A 225 18.82 -4.25 22.51
C ASP A 225 17.50 -4.70 23.18
N VAL A 226 17.19 -4.15 24.35
CA VAL A 226 15.91 -4.40 25.05
C VAL A 226 14.74 -3.93 24.18
N ILE A 227 14.80 -2.71 23.64
CA ILE A 227 13.75 -2.18 22.76
C ILE A 227 13.59 -3.04 21.49
N PHE A 228 14.69 -3.48 20.86
CA PHE A 228 14.61 -4.38 19.70
C PHE A 228 14.05 -5.75 20.05
N CYS A 229 14.32 -6.27 21.24
CA CYS A 229 13.74 -7.52 21.71
C CYS A 229 12.22 -7.40 21.87
N LEU A 230 11.74 -6.35 22.56
CA LEU A 230 10.30 -6.08 22.71
C LEU A 230 9.61 -5.89 21.35
N ALA A 231 10.27 -5.16 20.44
CA ALA A 231 9.80 -4.98 19.08
C ALA A 231 9.66 -6.30 18.33
N SER A 232 10.64 -7.21 18.48
CA SER A 232 10.61 -8.52 17.81
C SER A 232 9.43 -9.39 18.25
N ILE A 233 9.11 -9.37 19.55
CA ILE A 233 7.95 -10.07 20.10
C ILE A 233 6.66 -9.47 19.52
N LEU A 234 6.56 -8.13 19.53
CA LEU A 234 5.39 -7.42 19.01
C LEU A 234 5.18 -7.67 17.51
N THR A 235 6.22 -7.56 16.69
CA THR A 235 6.11 -7.78 15.25
C THR A 235 5.75 -9.23 14.93
N ASN A 236 6.25 -10.21 15.70
CA ASN A 236 5.87 -11.60 15.48
C ASN A 236 4.38 -11.83 15.76
N ARG A 237 3.83 -11.21 16.82
CA ARG A 237 2.38 -11.23 17.10
C ARG A 237 1.57 -10.62 15.95
N ILE A 238 1.97 -9.45 15.46
CA ILE A 238 1.32 -8.78 14.32
C ILE A 238 1.33 -9.68 13.08
N ARG A 239 2.49 -10.27 12.77
CA ARG A 239 2.65 -11.14 11.59
C ARG A 239 1.84 -12.43 11.71
N SER A 240 1.80 -13.03 12.89
CA SER A 240 1.00 -14.23 13.17
C SER A 240 -0.49 -13.92 13.03
N ASN A 241 -0.95 -12.77 13.53
CA ASN A 241 -2.33 -12.33 13.36
C ASN A 241 -2.71 -12.15 11.88
N ILE A 242 -1.83 -11.57 11.06
CA ILE A 242 -2.06 -11.45 9.60
C ILE A 242 -2.17 -12.82 8.94
N GLU A 243 -1.31 -13.77 9.33
CA GLU A 243 -1.33 -15.12 8.78
C GLU A 243 -2.58 -15.90 9.22
N GLU A 244 -2.98 -15.80 10.48
CA GLU A 244 -4.16 -16.47 11.02
C GLU A 244 -5.48 -15.91 10.45
N VAL A 245 -5.60 -14.59 10.39
CA VAL A 245 -6.85 -13.91 9.97
C VAL A 245 -6.99 -13.86 8.46
N LEU A 246 -5.89 -13.65 7.73
CA LEU A 246 -5.90 -13.38 6.29
C LEU A 246 -5.17 -14.44 5.46
N GLY A 247 -4.41 -15.36 6.06
CA GLY A 247 -3.66 -16.40 5.35
C GLY A 247 -2.32 -15.95 4.74
N TYR A 248 -1.94 -14.68 4.90
CA TYR A 248 -0.74 -14.13 4.26
C TYR A 248 0.51 -14.29 5.13
N THR A 249 1.52 -14.99 4.61
CA THR A 249 2.85 -14.95 5.22
C THR A 249 3.56 -13.63 4.88
N THR A 250 4.28 -13.08 5.84
CA THR A 250 5.06 -11.84 5.68
C THR A 250 6.51 -12.07 6.09
N SER A 251 7.43 -11.25 5.61
CA SER A 251 8.80 -11.17 6.13
C SER A 251 9.04 -9.79 6.70
N CYS A 252 9.85 -9.71 7.77
CA CYS A 252 10.01 -8.49 8.54
C CYS A 252 11.48 -8.16 8.81
N GLY A 253 11.81 -6.88 8.81
CA GLY A 253 13.11 -6.38 9.25
C GLY A 253 12.91 -5.37 10.36
N ILE A 254 13.66 -5.51 11.45
CA ILE A 254 13.60 -4.63 12.63
C ILE A 254 14.96 -3.99 12.81
N ALA A 255 14.99 -2.66 12.84
CA ALA A 255 16.21 -1.89 13.02
C ALA A 255 15.89 -0.48 13.52
N ARG A 256 16.93 0.33 13.75
CA ARG A 256 16.78 1.72 14.16
C ARG A 256 16.21 2.65 13.09
N THR A 257 16.44 2.33 11.81
CA THR A 257 16.08 3.20 10.68
C THR A 257 15.28 2.47 9.59
N LYS A 258 14.51 3.23 8.80
CA LYS A 258 13.72 2.70 7.67
C LYS A 258 14.59 1.99 6.63
N SER A 259 15.76 2.55 6.32
CA SER A 259 16.67 1.97 5.32
C SER A 259 17.15 0.58 5.75
N ILE A 260 17.61 0.45 7.00
CA ILE A 260 18.14 -0.82 7.51
C ILE A 260 17.03 -1.85 7.72
N SER A 261 15.88 -1.45 8.27
CA SER A 261 14.72 -2.36 8.40
C SER A 261 14.25 -2.89 7.05
N LYS A 262 14.24 -2.06 6.00
CA LYS A 262 13.93 -2.52 4.64
C LYS A 262 14.92 -3.57 4.14
N LEU A 263 16.22 -3.33 4.26
CA LEU A 263 17.25 -4.30 3.87
C LEU A 263 17.11 -5.62 4.66
N ALA A 264 16.92 -5.51 5.98
CA ALA A 264 16.75 -6.66 6.88
C ALA A 264 15.53 -7.53 6.53
N SER A 265 14.41 -6.92 6.12
CA SER A 265 13.21 -7.66 5.72
C SER A 265 13.41 -8.50 4.46
N ASN A 266 14.37 -8.11 3.60
CA ASN A 266 14.69 -8.81 2.36
C ASN A 266 15.84 -9.81 2.52
N PHE A 267 16.54 -9.79 3.66
CA PHE A 267 17.67 -10.67 3.95
C PHE A 267 17.25 -12.14 4.06
N LYS A 268 16.18 -12.43 4.80
CA LYS A 268 15.66 -13.79 4.98
C LYS A 268 14.19 -13.84 4.61
N LYS A 269 13.84 -14.64 3.60
CA LYS A 269 12.47 -14.90 3.15
C LYS A 269 12.31 -16.37 2.74
N PRO A 270 11.11 -16.97 2.81
CA PRO A 270 9.84 -16.42 3.30
C PRO A 270 9.68 -16.53 4.82
N ALA A 271 8.59 -15.96 5.33
CA ALA A 271 8.04 -16.12 6.68
C ALA A 271 9.03 -15.87 7.84
N ALA A 272 10.05 -15.03 7.64
CA ALA A 272 11.08 -14.77 8.64
C ALA A 272 11.07 -13.31 9.10
N GLN A 273 11.58 -13.07 10.31
CA GLN A 273 11.94 -11.72 10.73
C GLN A 273 13.42 -11.64 11.11
N THR A 274 14.07 -10.57 10.66
CA THR A 274 15.49 -10.31 10.87
C THR A 274 15.66 -9.05 11.73
N ILE A 275 16.44 -9.15 12.81
CA ILE A 275 16.69 -8.06 13.75
C ILE A 275 18.14 -7.61 13.58
N ILE A 276 18.33 -6.32 13.30
CA ILE A 276 19.66 -5.70 13.19
C ILE A 276 19.87 -4.78 14.39
N LYS A 277 20.65 -5.26 15.37
CA LYS A 277 21.06 -4.47 16.54
C LYS A 277 21.98 -3.34 16.10
N ASN A 278 22.04 -2.25 16.86
CA ASN A 278 22.89 -1.10 16.52
C ASN A 278 24.37 -1.50 16.40
N SER A 279 24.86 -2.36 17.30
CA SER A 279 26.23 -2.88 17.28
C SER A 279 26.55 -3.82 16.12
N CYS A 280 25.55 -4.25 15.34
CA CYS A 280 25.71 -5.15 14.19
C CYS A 280 25.40 -4.46 12.85
N ILE A 281 25.09 -3.16 12.82
CA ILE A 281 24.71 -2.45 11.59
C ILE A 281 25.84 -2.48 10.57
N GLU A 282 27.07 -2.17 10.99
CA GLU A 282 28.22 -2.13 10.09
C GLU A 282 28.55 -3.51 9.53
N ASP A 283 28.58 -4.55 10.37
CA ASP A 283 28.76 -5.92 9.89
C ASP A 283 27.68 -6.32 8.87
N PHE A 284 26.43 -5.96 9.13
CA PHE A 284 25.31 -6.27 8.25
C PHE A 284 25.45 -5.58 6.90
N LEU A 285 25.94 -4.32 6.89
CA LEU A 285 26.17 -3.57 5.67
C LEU A 285 27.40 -4.06 4.90
N ASP A 286 28.43 -4.55 5.58
CA ASP A 286 29.73 -4.86 4.98
C ASP A 286 29.91 -6.33 4.58
N ASN A 287 29.30 -7.27 5.32
CA ASN A 287 29.45 -8.71 5.07
C ASN A 287 28.45 -9.23 4.03
N GLU A 288 27.32 -8.56 3.91
CA GLU A 288 26.30 -8.89 2.90
C GLU A 288 26.59 -8.18 1.58
N LYS A 289 25.94 -8.65 0.51
CA LYS A 289 26.12 -8.11 -0.86
C LYS A 289 25.35 -6.79 -1.06
N PHE A 290 25.49 -5.86 -0.12
CA PHE A 290 24.90 -4.54 -0.21
C PHE A 290 25.88 -3.54 -0.80
N GLU A 291 25.38 -2.76 -1.74
CA GLU A 291 26.09 -1.65 -2.34
C GLU A 291 25.31 -0.35 -2.10
N ILE A 292 25.90 0.80 -2.41
CA ILE A 292 25.22 2.10 -2.24
C ILE A 292 23.87 2.13 -2.98
N THR A 293 23.78 1.42 -4.11
CA THR A 293 22.58 1.29 -4.94
C THR A 293 21.50 0.41 -4.32
N SER A 294 21.82 -0.33 -3.25
CA SER A 294 20.85 -1.12 -2.47
C SER A 294 19.97 -0.25 -1.58
N PHE A 295 20.42 0.95 -1.21
CA PHE A 295 19.61 1.87 -0.41
C PHE A 295 18.43 2.42 -1.21
N TRP A 296 17.30 2.60 -0.52
CA TRP A 296 16.13 3.26 -1.09
C TRP A 296 16.51 4.66 -1.61
N SER A 297 15.99 5.02 -2.79
CA SER A 297 16.36 6.22 -3.60
C SER A 297 17.74 6.23 -4.27
N MET A 298 18.59 5.21 -4.06
CA MET A 298 19.92 5.12 -4.68
C MET A 298 20.01 4.03 -5.78
N GLY A 299 18.95 3.25 -6.03
CA GLY A 299 18.97 2.19 -7.06
C GLY A 299 18.81 2.65 -8.52
N GLY A 300 18.70 3.97 -8.77
CA GLY A 300 18.46 4.54 -10.08
C GLY A 300 19.65 5.31 -10.64
N ILE A 301 19.36 6.27 -11.54
CA ILE A 301 20.36 7.13 -12.19
C ILE A 301 21.22 7.85 -11.16
N THR A 302 20.61 8.41 -10.11
CA THR A 302 21.34 9.13 -9.05
C THR A 302 22.42 8.28 -8.38
N GLY A 303 22.15 7.01 -8.08
CA GLY A 303 23.18 6.14 -7.49
C GLY A 303 24.29 5.77 -8.47
N GLN A 304 23.97 5.64 -9.77
CA GLN A 304 24.97 5.42 -10.82
C GLN A 304 25.87 6.64 -10.99
N GLU A 305 25.26 7.83 -11.07
CA GLU A 305 25.96 9.12 -11.12
C GLU A 305 26.87 9.28 -9.89
N LEU A 306 26.37 9.03 -8.68
CA LEU A 306 27.19 9.11 -7.46
C LEU A 306 28.33 8.09 -7.45
N SER A 307 28.09 6.87 -7.95
CA SER A 307 29.13 5.84 -8.02
C SER A 307 30.27 6.25 -8.95
N GLN A 308 29.95 6.91 -10.08
CA GLN A 308 30.95 7.44 -11.00
C GLN A 308 31.66 8.67 -10.42
N LEU A 309 30.90 9.62 -9.86
CA LEU A 309 31.44 10.86 -9.30
C LEU A 309 32.44 10.59 -8.16
N LEU A 310 32.12 9.63 -7.30
CA LEU A 310 32.94 9.24 -6.15
C LEU A 310 34.02 8.19 -6.50
N ASN A 311 34.11 7.77 -7.76
CA ASN A 311 35.01 6.69 -8.22
C ASN A 311 34.91 5.43 -7.35
N LEU A 312 33.68 5.01 -7.04
CA LEU A 312 33.46 3.89 -6.14
C LEU A 312 33.95 2.57 -6.76
N PRO A 313 34.46 1.63 -5.94
CA PRO A 313 34.81 0.30 -6.41
C PRO A 313 33.57 -0.48 -6.90
N LYS A 314 33.79 -1.61 -7.59
CA LYS A 314 32.68 -2.46 -8.05
C LYS A 314 31.93 -3.14 -6.92
N GLU A 315 32.62 -3.42 -5.81
CA GLU A 315 32.10 -4.10 -4.63
C GLU A 315 32.53 -3.35 -3.38
N LYS A 316 31.79 -3.51 -2.29
CA LYS A 316 32.07 -2.88 -0.99
C LYS A 316 32.05 -1.36 -1.05
N THR A 317 31.18 -0.80 -1.88
CA THR A 317 31.02 0.66 -2.04
C THR A 317 30.65 1.35 -0.74
N ILE A 318 29.84 0.70 0.11
CA ILE A 318 29.41 1.23 1.41
C ILE A 318 30.61 1.41 2.34
N LYS A 319 31.41 0.35 2.53
CA LYS A 319 32.62 0.38 3.34
C LYS A 319 33.63 1.38 2.80
N TYR A 320 33.82 1.42 1.48
CA TYR A 320 34.72 2.38 0.84
C TYR A 320 34.36 3.84 1.17
N ILE A 321 33.07 4.20 1.12
CA ILE A 321 32.62 5.55 1.49
C ILE A 321 32.86 5.80 2.99
N ARG A 322 32.57 4.81 3.86
CA ARG A 322 32.79 4.94 5.30
C ARG A 322 34.27 5.17 5.64
N ASP A 323 35.17 4.43 4.99
CA ASP A 323 36.62 4.48 5.21
C ASP A 323 37.26 5.72 4.57
N SER A 324 36.76 6.18 3.42
CA SER A 324 37.30 7.35 2.70
C SER A 324 36.92 8.67 3.35
N TRP A 325 35.76 8.73 4.00
CA TRP A 325 35.25 9.91 4.72
C TRP A 325 34.78 9.50 6.12
N PRO A 326 35.72 9.26 7.05
CA PRO A 326 35.41 8.64 8.35
C PRO A 326 34.76 9.61 9.34
N THR A 327 35.10 10.90 9.29
CA THR A 327 34.85 11.83 10.41
C THR A 327 33.57 12.64 10.24
N THR A 328 33.41 13.32 9.10
CA THR A 328 32.32 14.28 8.88
C THR A 328 31.76 14.21 7.46
N SER A 329 30.50 14.56 7.29
CA SER A 329 29.88 14.68 5.96
C SER A 329 30.45 15.84 5.14
N ASP A 330 31.05 16.84 5.79
CA ASP A 330 31.67 17.99 5.13
C ASP A 330 32.90 17.60 4.30
N GLU A 331 33.65 16.57 4.70
CA GLU A 331 34.75 16.01 3.90
C GLU A 331 34.23 15.43 2.58
N LEU A 332 33.14 14.66 2.64
CA LEU A 332 32.49 14.07 1.47
C LEU A 332 31.91 15.18 0.57
N LYS A 333 31.29 16.21 1.17
CA LYS A 333 30.83 17.39 0.42
C LYS A 333 31.97 18.10 -0.28
N GLY A 334 33.08 18.37 0.40
CA GLY A 334 34.25 19.04 -0.19
C GLY A 334 34.78 18.27 -1.39
N PHE A 335 34.79 16.93 -1.31
CA PHE A 335 35.16 16.07 -2.43
C PHE A 335 34.17 16.17 -3.61
N ILE A 336 32.86 16.09 -3.33
CA ILE A 336 31.79 16.24 -4.33
C ILE A 336 31.90 17.60 -5.02
N ASP A 337 32.02 18.69 -4.25
CA ASP A 337 32.15 20.05 -4.76
C ASP A 337 33.40 20.20 -5.65
N THR A 338 34.51 19.58 -5.27
CA THR A 338 35.76 19.60 -6.05
C THR A 338 35.57 18.85 -7.37
N LYS A 339 34.98 17.66 -7.35
CA LYS A 339 34.71 16.87 -8.56
C LYS A 339 33.76 17.59 -9.51
N LEU A 340 32.70 18.19 -9.00
CA LEU A 340 31.76 18.97 -9.82
C LEU A 340 32.45 20.18 -10.50
N ARG A 341 33.37 20.86 -9.81
CA ARG A 341 34.17 21.96 -10.40
C ARG A 341 35.14 21.46 -11.47
N GLU A 342 35.83 20.35 -11.24
CA GLU A 342 36.78 19.74 -12.18
C GLU A 342 36.10 19.33 -13.51
N MET A 343 34.83 18.95 -13.46
CA MET A 343 34.09 18.47 -14.62
C MET A 343 33.68 19.56 -15.61
N GLY A 344 33.68 20.84 -15.21
CA GLY A 344 33.42 21.98 -16.10
C GLY A 344 32.18 21.82 -17.00
N LYS A 345 32.38 21.65 -18.31
CA LYS A 345 31.30 21.51 -19.33
C LYS A 345 30.72 20.09 -19.45
N ASP A 346 31.37 19.06 -18.90
CA ASP A 346 30.85 17.68 -18.88
C ASP A 346 29.77 17.47 -17.80
N ARG A 347 29.44 18.53 -17.04
CA ARG A 347 28.40 18.56 -16.02
C ARG A 347 27.02 18.21 -16.55
N ASP A 348 26.76 18.49 -17.82
CA ASP A 348 25.51 18.11 -18.50
C ASP A 348 25.29 16.59 -18.53
N LYS A 349 26.26 15.74 -18.18
CA LYS A 349 26.07 14.28 -18.04
C LYS A 349 25.46 13.84 -16.70
N TYR A 350 25.43 14.72 -15.70
CA TYR A 350 24.99 14.42 -14.33
C TYR A 350 23.78 15.27 -13.99
N HIS A 351 22.60 14.82 -14.38
CA HIS A 351 21.40 15.65 -14.35
C HIS A 351 20.71 15.68 -12.99
N THR A 352 21.12 14.78 -12.07
CA THR A 352 20.42 14.61 -10.78
C THR A 352 21.13 15.24 -9.59
N ILE A 353 22.39 15.68 -9.76
CA ILE A 353 23.22 16.25 -8.69
C ILE A 353 23.36 17.75 -8.92
N ASP A 354 22.64 18.54 -8.13
CA ASP A 354 22.72 20.01 -8.14
C ASP A 354 23.73 20.52 -7.10
N GLU A 355 24.47 21.58 -7.44
CA GLU A 355 25.42 22.26 -6.53
C GLU A 355 24.72 22.79 -5.27
N THR A 356 23.44 23.14 -5.37
CA THR A 356 22.65 23.59 -4.22
C THR A 356 22.31 22.47 -3.23
N GLN A 357 22.44 21.20 -3.65
CA GLN A 357 22.03 20.03 -2.88
C GLN A 357 23.20 19.17 -2.38
N THR A 358 24.45 19.59 -2.61
CA THR A 358 25.62 18.75 -2.30
C THR A 358 25.74 18.41 -0.81
N GLN A 359 25.43 19.37 0.08
CA GLN A 359 25.38 19.10 1.52
C GLN A 359 24.35 18.02 1.86
N ALA A 360 23.12 18.15 1.37
CA ALA A 360 22.05 17.19 1.66
C ALA A 360 22.38 15.78 1.14
N ILE A 361 23.04 15.68 -0.01
CA ILE A 361 23.52 14.42 -0.57
C ILE A 361 24.65 13.84 0.29
N ALA A 362 25.63 14.66 0.68
CA ALA A 362 26.75 14.24 1.50
C ALA A 362 26.29 13.75 2.88
N ASP A 363 25.43 14.51 3.57
CA ASP A 363 24.85 14.12 4.86
C ASP A 363 24.09 12.81 4.74
N LYS A 364 23.27 12.68 3.69
CA LYS A 364 22.51 11.46 3.43
C LYS A 364 23.41 10.25 3.19
N LEU A 365 24.42 10.37 2.33
CA LEU A 365 25.35 9.28 2.06
C LEU A 365 26.15 8.89 3.31
N PHE A 366 26.70 9.89 4.00
CA PHE A 366 27.47 9.70 5.22
C PHE A 366 26.69 8.95 6.30
N GLN A 367 25.41 9.29 6.48
CA GLN A 367 24.52 8.64 7.43
C GLN A 367 24.03 7.26 6.93
N LEU A 368 23.73 7.10 5.63
CA LEU A 368 23.26 5.83 5.07
C LEU A 368 24.29 4.71 5.24
N VAL A 369 25.56 4.99 4.94
CA VAL A 369 26.64 3.98 5.01
C VAL A 369 26.99 3.56 6.44
N ARG A 370 26.48 4.28 7.44
CA ARG A 370 26.56 3.97 8.87
C ARG A 370 25.22 3.48 9.45
N GLY A 371 24.18 3.37 8.61
CA GLY A 371 22.82 2.99 9.01
C GLY A 371 22.10 4.01 9.91
N GLU A 372 22.58 5.25 9.98
CA GLU A 372 22.08 6.32 10.85
C GLU A 372 21.15 7.30 10.15
N TYR A 373 20.81 7.10 8.88
CA TYR A 373 19.93 8.00 8.13
C TYR A 373 18.48 7.90 8.64
N ARG A 374 18.09 8.85 9.50
CA ARG A 374 16.81 8.87 10.21
C ARG A 374 15.73 9.53 9.36
N LEU A 375 14.77 8.72 8.91
CA LEU A 375 13.56 9.18 8.23
C LEU A 375 12.33 8.86 9.07
N SER A 376 11.44 9.84 9.21
CA SER A 376 10.14 9.64 9.84
C SER A 376 9.28 8.61 9.09
N VAL A 377 8.49 7.85 9.84
CA VAL A 377 7.40 7.03 9.32
C VAL A 377 6.16 7.91 9.21
N ASN A 378 5.70 8.17 7.99
CA ASN A 378 4.63 9.13 7.72
C ASN A 378 3.36 8.41 7.28
N ALA A 379 2.28 8.57 8.06
CA ALA A 379 0.96 8.11 7.63
C ALA A 379 0.55 8.85 6.34
N LYS A 380 0.49 8.12 5.22
CA LYS A 380 0.08 8.70 3.94
C LYS A 380 -1.43 8.99 3.94
N PRO A 381 -1.88 10.04 3.23
CA PRO A 381 -3.31 10.24 3.00
C PRO A 381 -3.89 9.03 2.26
N MET A 382 -5.16 8.71 2.56
CA MET A 382 -5.84 7.50 2.08
C MET A 382 -5.82 7.35 0.56
N VAL A 383 -5.99 8.48 -0.16
CA VAL A 383 -5.78 8.57 -1.61
C VAL A 383 -5.34 9.97 -1.99
N LYS A 384 -4.32 10.08 -2.85
CA LYS A 384 -3.86 11.36 -3.42
C LYS A 384 -4.26 11.51 -4.90
N SER A 385 -4.18 10.41 -5.64
CA SER A 385 -4.55 10.33 -7.04
C SER A 385 -5.01 8.91 -7.39
N MET A 386 -5.79 8.80 -8.45
CA MET A 386 -6.15 7.52 -9.05
C MET A 386 -5.89 7.58 -10.55
N MET A 387 -5.43 6.48 -11.13
CA MET A 387 -5.17 6.37 -12.55
C MET A 387 -5.70 5.03 -13.06
N SER A 388 -6.34 5.08 -14.23
CA SER A 388 -6.56 3.94 -15.11
C SER A 388 -5.75 4.15 -16.39
N ASN A 389 -4.93 3.15 -16.74
CA ASN A 389 -3.96 3.26 -17.83
C ASN A 389 -4.01 2.01 -18.71
N LYS A 390 -3.97 2.21 -20.03
CA LYS A 390 -3.83 1.15 -21.01
C LYS A 390 -2.70 1.46 -21.99
N ASN A 391 -1.67 0.61 -21.99
CA ASN A 391 -0.75 0.52 -23.12
C ASN A 391 -1.44 -0.28 -24.22
N LEU A 392 -1.52 0.33 -25.40
CA LEU A 392 -2.27 -0.17 -26.55
C LEU A 392 -1.29 -0.82 -27.53
N ARG A 393 -1.65 -1.99 -28.04
CA ARG A 393 -0.85 -2.75 -29.01
C ARG A 393 -1.47 -2.68 -30.39
N GLY A 394 -0.59 -2.57 -31.39
CA GLY A 394 -0.94 -2.52 -32.81
C GLY A 394 -2.11 -1.58 -33.09
N ASN A 395 -3.24 -2.18 -33.42
CA ASN A 395 -4.40 -1.53 -33.99
C ASN A 395 -5.61 -1.47 -33.03
N SER A 396 -5.39 -1.69 -31.73
CA SER A 396 -6.44 -1.74 -30.70
C SER A 396 -7.13 -0.40 -30.40
N CYS A 397 -6.56 0.72 -30.89
CA CYS A 397 -7.14 2.06 -30.79
C CYS A 397 -6.78 2.93 -32.01
N LYS A 398 -7.61 2.85 -33.07
CA LYS A 398 -7.35 3.50 -34.37
C LYS A 398 -8.05 4.83 -34.57
N ASN A 399 -9.08 5.09 -33.78
CA ASN A 399 -9.96 6.22 -33.97
C ASN A 399 -10.59 6.60 -32.64
N PHE A 400 -11.31 7.73 -32.65
CA PHE A 400 -12.00 8.25 -31.49
C PHE A 400 -13.00 7.24 -30.88
N LYS A 401 -13.71 6.44 -31.70
CA LYS A 401 -14.65 5.42 -31.21
C LYS A 401 -13.96 4.35 -30.37
N ASP A 402 -12.76 3.92 -30.76
CA ASP A 402 -11.96 3.00 -29.94
C ASP A 402 -11.53 3.63 -28.62
N CYS A 403 -11.23 4.93 -28.61
CA CYS A 403 -10.92 5.65 -27.37
C CYS A 403 -12.12 5.57 -26.41
N ILE A 404 -13.35 5.85 -26.89
CA ILE A 404 -14.56 5.79 -26.06
C ILE A 404 -14.73 4.43 -25.39
N ALA A 405 -14.56 3.33 -26.13
CA ALA A 405 -14.69 1.98 -25.57
C ALA A 405 -13.65 1.68 -24.47
N TRP A 406 -12.48 2.32 -24.50
CA TRP A 406 -11.51 2.24 -23.40
C TRP A 406 -11.82 3.22 -22.26
N LEU A 407 -12.39 4.39 -22.55
CA LEU A 407 -12.84 5.33 -21.53
C LEU A 407 -14.00 4.76 -20.70
N GLU A 408 -14.88 3.93 -21.30
CA GLU A 408 -15.92 3.19 -20.58
C GLU A 408 -15.30 2.28 -19.50
N VAL A 409 -14.26 1.53 -19.86
CA VAL A 409 -13.50 0.69 -18.92
C VAL A 409 -12.88 1.53 -17.80
N PHE A 410 -12.25 2.65 -18.15
CA PHE A 410 -11.56 3.50 -17.18
C PHE A 410 -12.54 4.15 -16.22
N SER A 411 -13.71 4.55 -16.72
CA SER A 411 -14.77 5.15 -15.93
C SER A 411 -15.35 4.15 -14.93
N GLY A 412 -15.61 2.91 -15.36
CA GLY A 412 -16.05 1.83 -14.48
C GLY A 412 -15.02 1.49 -13.39
N GLU A 413 -13.74 1.42 -13.75
CA GLU A 413 -12.66 1.17 -12.79
C GLU A 413 -12.50 2.28 -11.76
N LEU A 414 -12.52 3.56 -12.18
CA LEU A 414 -12.34 4.69 -11.27
C LEU A 414 -13.55 4.88 -10.35
N ASP A 415 -14.78 4.76 -10.87
CA ASP A 415 -16.01 4.80 -10.07
C ASP A 415 -16.04 3.64 -9.06
N GLY A 416 -15.75 2.41 -9.51
CA GLY A 416 -15.68 1.25 -8.63
C GLY A 416 -14.69 1.41 -7.48
N ARG A 417 -13.50 1.94 -7.77
CA ARG A 417 -12.48 2.21 -6.74
C ARG A 417 -12.89 3.30 -5.75
N ILE A 418 -13.57 4.34 -6.19
CA ILE A 418 -14.08 5.39 -5.29
C ILE A 418 -15.13 4.81 -4.36
N ARG A 419 -16.13 4.10 -4.90
CA ARG A 419 -17.21 3.46 -4.11
C ARG A 419 -16.67 2.50 -3.06
N GLU A 420 -15.65 1.72 -3.40
CA GLU A 420 -14.99 0.83 -2.45
C GLU A 420 -14.37 1.61 -1.27
N LEU A 421 -13.64 2.69 -1.55
CA LEU A 421 -13.07 3.52 -0.48
C LEU A 421 -14.17 4.17 0.37
N GLU A 422 -15.27 4.61 -0.25
CA GLU A 422 -16.39 5.22 0.47
C GLU A 422 -17.04 4.25 1.44
N GLN A 423 -17.24 3.00 1.01
CA GLN A 423 -17.80 1.94 1.84
C GLN A 423 -16.84 1.52 2.96
N GLU A 424 -15.57 1.33 2.63
CA GLU A 424 -14.57 0.80 3.55
C GLU A 424 -14.22 1.78 4.67
N TYR A 425 -14.15 3.07 4.35
CA TYR A 425 -13.73 4.10 5.31
C TYR A 425 -14.87 4.99 5.82
N ASN A 426 -16.08 4.75 5.35
CA ASN A 426 -17.27 5.51 5.73
C ASN A 426 -17.08 7.03 5.54
N ARG A 427 -16.48 7.43 4.42
CA ARG A 427 -16.17 8.81 4.01
C ARG A 427 -16.60 9.03 2.57
N LEU A 428 -16.81 10.27 2.16
CA LEU A 428 -17.07 10.62 0.76
C LEU A 428 -15.77 11.05 0.09
N PHE A 429 -15.51 10.54 -1.11
CA PHE A 429 -14.29 10.85 -1.88
C PHE A 429 -14.68 11.62 -3.13
N ILE A 430 -14.52 12.94 -3.10
CA ILE A 430 -14.94 13.84 -4.17
C ILE A 430 -13.75 14.13 -5.09
N PRO A 431 -13.73 13.57 -6.32
CA PRO A 431 -12.71 13.88 -7.30
C PRO A 431 -12.90 15.31 -7.83
N LYS A 432 -11.82 16.09 -7.86
CA LYS A 432 -11.87 17.50 -8.31
C LYS A 432 -11.37 17.71 -9.72
N THR A 433 -10.33 17.01 -10.12
CA THR A 433 -9.69 17.20 -11.42
C THR A 433 -9.56 15.88 -12.15
N ILE A 434 -10.03 15.86 -13.40
CA ILE A 434 -9.82 14.75 -14.33
C ILE A 434 -8.83 15.17 -15.40
N ALA A 435 -7.94 14.26 -15.77
CA ALA A 435 -6.99 14.44 -16.87
C ALA A 435 -6.97 13.21 -17.78
N ILE A 436 -6.89 13.47 -19.08
CA ILE A 436 -6.63 12.48 -20.12
C ILE A 436 -5.25 12.73 -20.67
N SER A 437 -4.46 11.67 -20.82
CA SER A 437 -3.25 11.70 -21.63
C SER A 437 -3.21 10.55 -22.62
N VAL A 438 -2.76 10.88 -23.82
CA VAL A 438 -2.61 9.96 -24.95
C VAL A 438 -1.17 9.99 -25.44
N ARG A 439 -0.76 8.88 -26.03
CA ARG A 439 0.50 8.80 -26.79
C ARG A 439 0.22 8.24 -28.17
N GLY A 440 0.65 8.98 -29.19
CA GLY A 440 0.54 8.51 -30.58
C GLY A 440 1.58 7.45 -30.93
N HIS A 441 1.52 6.90 -32.14
CA HIS A 441 2.49 5.90 -32.62
C HIS A 441 3.89 6.48 -32.86
N LYS A 442 4.02 7.79 -33.11
CA LYS A 442 5.31 8.51 -33.11
C LYS A 442 5.81 8.88 -31.70
N PHE A 443 5.23 8.27 -30.67
CA PHE A 443 5.54 8.50 -29.25
C PHE A 443 5.31 9.93 -28.74
N GLN A 444 4.69 10.80 -29.54
CA GLN A 444 4.24 12.13 -29.12
C GLN A 444 3.19 12.01 -28.02
N LYS A 445 3.38 12.77 -26.93
CA LYS A 445 2.47 12.79 -25.78
C LYS A 445 1.60 14.03 -25.85
N HIS A 446 0.30 13.82 -25.71
CA HIS A 446 -0.68 14.90 -25.57
C HIS A 446 -1.48 14.68 -24.29
N ALA A 447 -1.83 15.76 -23.60
CA ALA A 447 -2.59 15.69 -22.36
C ALA A 447 -3.52 16.88 -22.23
N LYS A 448 -4.65 16.65 -21.57
CA LYS A 448 -5.61 17.71 -21.23
C LYS A 448 -6.28 17.39 -19.90
N SER A 449 -6.56 18.42 -19.12
CA SER A 449 -7.22 18.30 -17.81
C SER A 449 -8.33 19.33 -17.68
N SER A 450 -9.33 19.01 -16.86
CA SER A 450 -10.38 19.95 -16.49
C SER A 450 -10.93 19.65 -15.10
N SER A 451 -11.59 20.64 -14.50
CA SER A 451 -12.38 20.43 -13.28
C SER A 451 -13.52 19.45 -13.57
N LEU A 452 -13.77 18.55 -12.62
CA LEU A 452 -14.86 17.58 -12.67
C LEU A 452 -16.02 18.11 -11.82
N MET A 453 -17.13 18.45 -12.48
CA MET A 453 -18.33 18.97 -11.84
C MET A 453 -19.43 17.93 -12.00
N PHE A 454 -20.13 17.59 -10.92
CA PHE A 454 -21.27 16.68 -10.93
C PHE A 454 -22.34 17.18 -9.94
N THR A 455 -23.60 16.91 -10.23
CA THR A 455 -24.77 17.45 -9.50
C THR A 455 -25.34 16.48 -8.46
N GLY A 456 -24.84 15.25 -8.41
CA GLY A 456 -25.29 14.21 -7.47
C GLY A 456 -24.54 14.19 -6.14
N SER A 457 -25.07 13.44 -5.17
CA SER A 457 -24.39 13.13 -3.91
C SER A 457 -23.17 12.22 -4.08
N HIS A 458 -23.17 11.41 -5.15
CA HIS A 458 -22.07 10.55 -5.54
C HIS A 458 -21.74 10.76 -7.01
N ILE A 459 -20.46 10.56 -7.33
CA ILE A 459 -20.03 10.46 -8.73
C ILE A 459 -20.34 9.07 -9.28
N HIS A 460 -20.68 9.01 -10.57
CA HIS A 460 -20.96 7.78 -11.29
C HIS A 460 -20.04 7.63 -12.50
N SER A 461 -19.86 6.39 -12.97
CA SER A 461 -19.10 6.08 -14.20
C SER A 461 -19.48 6.96 -15.40
N LYS A 462 -20.76 7.31 -15.55
CA LYS A 462 -21.23 8.22 -16.61
C LYS A 462 -20.57 9.61 -16.58
N ASP A 463 -20.31 10.15 -15.40
CA ASP A 463 -19.76 11.50 -15.24
C ASP A 463 -18.28 11.52 -15.67
N PHE A 464 -17.55 10.44 -15.35
CA PHE A 464 -16.18 10.22 -15.84
C PHE A 464 -16.16 10.01 -17.37
N LEU A 465 -17.11 9.26 -17.90
CA LEU A 465 -17.19 8.99 -19.33
C LEU A 465 -17.48 10.27 -20.11
N GLU A 466 -18.44 11.09 -19.67
CA GLU A 466 -18.77 12.38 -20.31
C GLU A 466 -17.56 13.32 -20.31
N ALA A 467 -16.93 13.51 -19.15
CA ALA A 467 -15.76 14.37 -19.02
C ALA A 467 -14.55 13.85 -19.83
N GLY A 468 -14.28 12.55 -19.76
CA GLY A 468 -13.20 11.89 -20.49
C GLY A 468 -13.41 11.95 -22.01
N SER A 469 -14.63 11.75 -22.48
CA SER A 469 -14.99 11.80 -23.90
C SER A 469 -14.81 13.20 -24.45
N ARG A 470 -15.26 14.23 -23.72
CA ARG A 470 -15.06 15.64 -24.08
C ARG A 470 -13.57 15.99 -24.21
N LEU A 471 -12.77 15.67 -23.19
CA LEU A 471 -11.32 15.93 -23.21
C LEU A 471 -10.62 15.20 -24.36
N THR A 472 -11.02 13.96 -24.62
CA THR A 472 -10.45 13.16 -25.72
C THR A 472 -10.87 13.72 -27.08
N GLN A 473 -12.11 14.18 -27.23
CA GLN A 473 -12.60 14.81 -28.45
C GLN A 473 -11.84 16.11 -28.75
N GLU A 474 -11.57 16.92 -27.73
CA GLU A 474 -10.79 18.14 -27.88
C GLU A 474 -9.33 17.85 -28.32
N LEU A 475 -8.74 16.75 -27.82
CA LEU A 475 -7.42 16.28 -28.29
C LEU A 475 -7.49 15.74 -29.72
N ASP A 476 -8.55 15.00 -30.06
CA ASP A 476 -8.78 14.44 -31.39
C ASP A 476 -9.02 15.52 -32.45
N MET A 477 -9.78 16.57 -32.14
CA MET A 477 -9.98 17.70 -33.03
C MET A 477 -8.66 18.44 -33.32
N LYS A 478 -7.77 18.51 -32.32
CA LYS A 478 -6.50 19.23 -32.44
C LYS A 478 -5.41 18.43 -33.14
N PHE A 479 -5.32 17.13 -32.86
CA PHE A 479 -4.19 16.28 -33.27
C PHE A 479 -4.59 15.05 -34.08
N GLY A 480 -5.88 14.69 -34.15
CA GLY A 480 -6.36 13.46 -34.78
C GLY A 480 -6.11 13.37 -36.28
N LYS A 481 -5.93 14.51 -36.95
CA LYS A 481 -5.52 14.59 -38.38
C LYS A 481 -4.00 14.45 -38.57
N ASP A 482 -3.22 14.54 -37.50
CA ASP A 482 -1.77 14.42 -37.60
C ASP A 482 -1.38 12.98 -37.93
N SER A 483 -0.48 12.84 -38.90
CA SER A 483 0.07 11.53 -39.32
C SER A 483 0.81 10.77 -38.22
N GLY A 484 1.00 11.35 -37.04
CA GLY A 484 1.68 10.76 -35.89
C GLY A 484 0.77 10.39 -34.71
N TYR A 485 -0.53 10.68 -34.80
CA TYR A 485 -1.48 10.53 -33.69
C TYR A 485 -2.01 9.10 -33.60
N TYR A 486 -2.93 8.68 -34.46
CA TYR A 486 -3.41 7.30 -34.49
C TYR A 486 -2.48 6.35 -35.28
N PRO A 487 -2.47 5.04 -34.99
CA PRO A 487 -3.09 4.41 -33.81
C PRO A 487 -2.40 4.84 -32.51
N LEU A 488 -3.14 4.89 -31.41
CA LEU A 488 -2.57 5.26 -30.11
C LEU A 488 -1.75 4.10 -29.52
N THR A 489 -0.66 4.42 -28.85
CA THR A 489 0.19 3.47 -28.10
C THR A 489 -0.07 3.51 -26.60
N ASN A 490 -0.67 4.59 -26.10
CA ASN A 490 -1.10 4.72 -24.71
C ASN A 490 -2.33 5.62 -24.62
N LEU A 491 -3.26 5.25 -23.74
CA LEU A 491 -4.38 6.06 -23.31
C LEU A 491 -4.51 5.91 -21.80
N ASN A 492 -4.64 7.03 -21.09
CA ASN A 492 -4.84 7.05 -19.65
C ASN A 492 -5.88 8.08 -19.24
N MET A 493 -6.58 7.77 -18.14
CA MET A 493 -7.46 8.67 -17.42
C MET A 493 -7.01 8.71 -15.97
N SER A 494 -6.77 9.91 -15.46
CA SER A 494 -6.32 10.11 -14.09
C SER A 494 -7.16 11.15 -13.37
N ILE A 495 -7.40 10.88 -12.09
CA ILE A 495 -7.97 11.81 -11.15
C ILE A 495 -6.82 12.35 -10.30
N SER A 496 -6.65 13.67 -10.32
CA SER A 496 -5.78 14.37 -9.40
C SER A 496 -6.63 15.16 -8.40
N ASN A 497 -6.18 15.16 -7.14
CA ASN A 497 -6.80 15.85 -6.02
C ASN A 497 -8.19 15.28 -5.65
N PHE A 498 -8.27 14.82 -4.41
CA PHE A 498 -9.51 14.39 -3.77
C PHE A 498 -9.82 15.33 -2.63
N GLU A 499 -11.09 15.68 -2.50
CA GLU A 499 -11.63 16.21 -1.26
C GLU A 499 -12.31 15.05 -0.50
N ILE A 500 -11.96 14.88 0.77
CA ILE A 500 -12.43 13.77 1.59
C ILE A 500 -13.33 14.34 2.68
N LEU A 501 -14.62 13.97 2.66
CA LEU A 501 -15.61 14.42 3.64
C LEU A 501 -16.04 13.29 4.57
N GLU A 502 -16.46 13.63 5.78
CA GLU A 502 -17.17 12.71 6.67
C GLU A 502 -18.59 12.48 6.16
N LYS A 503 -19.09 11.25 6.28
CA LYS A 503 -20.43 10.88 5.84
C LYS A 503 -21.49 11.66 6.65
N GLY A 504 -22.41 12.31 5.96
CA GLY A 504 -23.46 13.16 6.55
C GLY A 504 -23.23 14.66 6.43
N LYS A 505 -22.03 15.11 6.01
CA LYS A 505 -21.80 16.51 5.61
C LYS A 505 -22.02 16.65 4.10
N THR A 506 -22.84 17.61 3.71
CA THR A 506 -23.15 17.91 2.30
C THR A 506 -22.22 18.99 1.75
N ILE A 507 -22.14 19.10 0.42
CA ILE A 507 -21.45 20.21 -0.26
C ILE A 507 -22.07 21.55 0.14
N VAL A 508 -23.36 21.59 0.47
CA VAL A 508 -24.09 22.80 0.92
C VAL A 508 -23.59 23.28 2.29
N ASP A 509 -23.23 22.36 3.19
CA ASP A 509 -22.68 22.69 4.52
C ASP A 509 -21.32 23.41 4.45
N MET A 510 -20.65 23.36 3.30
CA MET A 510 -19.41 24.10 3.05
C MET A 510 -19.65 25.56 2.65
N PHE A 511 -20.71 25.84 1.88
CA PHE A 511 -21.02 27.20 1.42
C PHE A 511 -21.76 28.03 2.50
N GLY A 512 -22.33 27.39 3.52
CA GLY A 512 -23.02 28.05 4.64
C GLY A 512 -22.12 28.72 5.69
N ARG A 513 -20.78 28.72 5.52
CA ARG A 513 -19.84 29.35 6.47
C ARG A 513 -19.37 30.76 6.07
N GLN A 514 -20.18 31.49 5.32
CA GLN A 514 -20.09 32.95 5.29
C GLN A 514 -21.36 33.52 5.93
N ALA A 515 -21.15 34.16 7.09
CA ALA A 515 -22.13 34.76 7.99
C ALA A 515 -22.89 33.78 8.93
N GLN A 516 -22.40 33.61 10.16
CA GLN A 516 -23.02 34.24 11.34
C GLN A 516 -22.23 33.98 12.64
N VAL A 517 -21.86 35.09 13.28
CA VAL A 517 -21.77 35.43 14.71
C VAL A 517 -21.25 34.36 15.69
N THR A 518 -20.07 34.66 16.23
CA THR A 518 -19.49 34.17 17.47
C THR A 518 -20.49 34.17 18.65
N LYS A 519 -20.76 33.01 19.23
CA LYS A 519 -21.07 32.89 20.66
C LYS A 519 -19.97 32.06 21.33
N LYS A 520 -19.23 32.72 22.21
CA LYS A 520 -18.26 32.12 23.14
C LYS A 520 -18.98 31.12 24.04
N VAL A 521 -18.41 29.93 24.20
CA VAL A 521 -18.64 29.05 25.35
C VAL A 521 -17.26 28.64 25.85
N GLU A 522 -17.01 28.90 27.14
CA GLU A 522 -15.79 28.58 27.89
C GLU A 522 -15.67 27.06 28.18
N PRO A 523 -14.46 26.57 28.52
CA PRO A 523 -14.17 25.14 28.59
C PRO A 523 -14.60 24.55 29.94
N GLY A 524 -15.53 23.60 29.89
CA GLY A 524 -15.90 22.74 31.02
C GLY A 524 -15.20 21.38 30.95
N ASN A 525 -14.52 21.03 32.04
CA ASN A 525 -13.89 19.74 32.34
C ASN A 525 -14.78 18.53 32.03
N PHE A 526 -14.17 17.44 31.56
CA PHE A 526 -14.73 16.10 31.70
C PHE A 526 -13.73 15.21 32.45
N SER A 527 -13.90 15.17 33.77
CA SER A 527 -13.46 14.07 34.62
C SER A 527 -14.67 13.20 34.95
N SER A 528 -14.42 11.88 34.99
CA SER A 528 -15.03 10.88 35.87
C SER A 528 -16.56 10.78 36.01
N VAL A 529 -17.07 9.61 35.63
CA VAL A 529 -18.07 8.76 36.33
C VAL A 529 -19.08 9.50 37.22
N GLU A 530 -20.35 9.54 36.78
CA GLU A 530 -21.49 9.59 37.69
C GLU A 530 -22.50 8.49 37.35
N SER A 531 -22.74 7.65 38.35
CA SER A 531 -23.89 6.78 38.50
C SER A 531 -25.15 7.61 38.74
N VAL A 532 -26.26 7.26 38.08
CA VAL A 532 -27.59 7.76 38.44
C VAL A 532 -28.53 6.57 38.68
N THR A 533 -28.82 6.32 39.96
CA THR A 533 -30.04 5.65 40.44
C THR A 533 -31.13 6.72 40.61
N ALA A 534 -32.41 6.55 40.33
CA ALA A 534 -33.21 5.47 39.76
C ALA A 534 -34.55 6.10 39.36
N GLU A 535 -35.23 5.56 38.34
CA GLU A 535 -36.70 5.41 38.31
C GLU A 535 -37.08 4.57 37.07
N ASN A 536 -37.33 3.28 37.31
CA ASN A 536 -37.99 2.29 36.43
C ASN A 536 -37.79 2.45 34.91
N LYS A 537 -36.69 1.91 34.39
CA LYS A 537 -36.61 1.32 33.04
C LYS A 537 -35.42 0.36 33.00
N GLU A 538 -35.69 -0.88 32.61
CA GLU A 538 -34.70 -1.95 32.45
C GLU A 538 -33.50 -1.46 31.64
N SER A 539 -32.28 -1.71 32.14
CA SER A 539 -31.04 -1.44 31.41
C SER A 539 -30.97 -2.36 30.20
N LEU A 540 -31.36 -1.84 29.04
CA LEU A 540 -31.33 -2.57 27.79
C LEU A 540 -29.90 -2.56 27.21
N PHE A 541 -29.38 -3.75 26.93
CA PHE A 541 -28.10 -3.98 26.27
C PHE A 541 -28.26 -3.86 24.75
N LEU A 542 -27.45 -3.03 24.10
CA LEU A 542 -27.54 -2.80 22.65
C LEU A 542 -26.52 -3.63 21.85
N CYS A 543 -27.00 -4.29 20.80
CA CYS A 543 -26.15 -4.95 19.81
C CYS A 543 -25.73 -3.96 18.72
N GLN A 544 -24.44 -3.58 18.69
CA GLN A 544 -23.93 -2.63 17.69
C GLN A 544 -24.07 -3.05 16.20
N PRO A 545 -23.99 -4.35 15.84
CA PRO A 545 -24.22 -4.78 14.45
C PRO A 545 -25.60 -4.49 13.86
N CYS A 546 -26.66 -4.45 14.67
CA CYS A 546 -28.03 -4.35 14.17
C CYS A 546 -28.97 -3.46 15.01
N ASP A 547 -28.44 -2.75 16.00
CA ASP A 547 -29.12 -1.79 16.87
C ASP A 547 -30.34 -2.34 17.62
N LEU A 548 -30.38 -3.66 17.86
CA LEU A 548 -31.42 -4.29 18.69
C LEU A 548 -31.05 -4.21 20.18
N SER A 549 -32.06 -3.98 21.01
CA SER A 549 -31.96 -3.88 22.46
C SER A 549 -32.43 -5.16 23.16
N PHE A 550 -31.69 -5.57 24.18
CA PHE A 550 -31.91 -6.82 24.91
C PHE A 550 -32.02 -6.56 26.41
N SER A 551 -32.94 -7.23 27.09
CA SER A 551 -33.18 -7.07 28.53
C SER A 551 -32.10 -7.67 29.43
N SER A 552 -31.22 -8.51 28.89
CA SER A 552 -30.14 -9.16 29.64
C SER A 552 -28.87 -9.34 28.79
N GLU A 553 -27.72 -9.40 29.47
CA GLU A 553 -26.42 -9.62 28.85
C GLU A 553 -26.32 -11.01 28.18
N GLU A 554 -27.02 -12.01 28.74
CA GLU A 554 -27.06 -13.36 28.19
C GLU A 554 -27.80 -13.41 26.84
N GLN A 555 -28.91 -12.67 26.70
CA GLN A 555 -29.60 -12.50 25.41
C GLN A 555 -28.76 -11.73 24.39
N LEU A 556 -28.00 -10.73 24.82
CA LEU A 556 -27.05 -10.03 23.94
C LEU A 556 -25.95 -10.99 23.46
N ARG A 557 -25.46 -11.87 24.34
CA ARG A 557 -24.44 -12.87 24.00
C ARG A 557 -24.98 -13.93 23.03
N GLU A 558 -26.16 -14.49 23.29
CA GLU A 558 -26.82 -15.40 22.34
C GLU A 558 -27.08 -14.74 20.98
N HIS A 559 -27.45 -13.45 20.98
CA HIS A 559 -27.63 -12.68 19.76
C HIS A 559 -26.31 -12.38 19.04
N ALA A 560 -25.22 -12.14 19.77
CA ALA A 560 -23.88 -12.02 19.22
C ALA A 560 -23.40 -13.34 18.60
N ASP A 561 -23.69 -14.47 19.25
CA ASP A 561 -23.44 -15.81 18.73
C ASP A 561 -24.27 -16.10 17.49
N TYR A 562 -25.51 -15.59 17.40
CA TYR A 562 -26.30 -15.62 16.16
C TYR A 562 -25.61 -14.86 15.02
N HIS A 563 -25.05 -13.68 15.26
CA HIS A 563 -24.26 -12.96 14.24
C HIS A 563 -23.01 -13.75 13.81
N TYR A 564 -22.34 -14.41 14.77
CA TYR A 564 -21.19 -15.27 14.48
C TYR A 564 -21.59 -16.50 13.65
N ALA A 565 -22.68 -17.17 14.01
CA ALA A 565 -23.24 -18.31 13.29
C ALA A 565 -23.75 -17.92 11.90
N LEU A 566 -24.36 -16.73 11.75
CA LEU A 566 -24.76 -16.19 10.46
C LEU A 566 -23.54 -15.93 9.58
N LYS A 567 -22.47 -15.34 10.13
CA LYS A 567 -21.21 -15.09 9.44
C LYS A 567 -20.50 -16.39 9.02
N LEU A 568 -20.55 -17.42 9.89
CA LEU A 568 -20.02 -18.75 9.60
C LEU A 568 -20.85 -19.47 8.53
N SER A 569 -22.18 -19.35 8.58
CA SER A 569 -23.11 -19.86 7.57
C SER A 569 -22.91 -19.17 6.21
N GLU A 570 -22.74 -17.84 6.17
CA GLU A 570 -22.41 -17.09 4.95
C GLU A 570 -21.05 -17.52 4.37
N SER A 571 -20.08 -17.86 5.22
CA SER A 571 -18.77 -18.39 4.82
C SER A 571 -18.84 -19.82 4.27
N LEU A 572 -19.78 -20.65 4.74
CA LEU A 572 -19.93 -22.06 4.34
C LEU A 572 -20.88 -22.25 3.14
N ASN A 573 -21.94 -21.43 3.05
CA ASN A 573 -23.01 -21.57 2.06
C ASN A 573 -22.93 -20.58 0.90
N GLY A 574 -21.97 -19.65 0.93
CA GLY A 574 -21.85 -18.55 -0.03
C GLY A 574 -22.73 -17.35 0.35
N ALA A 575 -22.22 -16.15 0.10
CA ALA A 575 -22.89 -14.90 0.46
C ALA A 575 -24.10 -14.60 -0.45
N ASN A 576 -25.08 -13.83 0.05
CA ASN A 576 -26.24 -13.33 -0.68
C ASN A 576 -26.00 -11.88 -1.21
N GLU A 577 -26.75 -11.43 -2.23
CA GLU A 577 -26.59 -10.12 -2.90
C GLU A 577 -26.70 -8.92 -1.93
N ASP A 578 -27.53 -9.07 -0.90
CA ASP A 578 -27.78 -8.04 0.12
C ASP A 578 -26.83 -8.10 1.32
N SER A 579 -25.84 -9.00 1.33
CA SER A 579 -24.94 -9.16 2.49
C SER A 579 -24.13 -7.88 2.73
N LYS A 580 -24.30 -7.28 3.92
CA LYS A 580 -23.56 -6.08 4.36
C LYS A 580 -22.04 -6.32 4.45
N ASN A 581 -21.62 -7.59 4.49
CA ASN A 581 -20.22 -7.99 4.63
C ASN A 581 -19.46 -8.02 3.30
N LEU A 582 -20.16 -7.97 2.16
CA LEU A 582 -19.54 -7.92 0.84
C LEU A 582 -19.33 -6.47 0.40
N SER A 583 -18.10 -6.15 0.02
CA SER A 583 -17.78 -4.90 -0.69
C SER A 583 -18.56 -4.83 -2.01
N TYR A 584 -18.81 -3.60 -2.51
CA TYR A 584 -19.49 -3.37 -3.80
C TYR A 584 -18.92 -4.22 -4.94
N GLY A 585 -17.60 -4.36 -4.98
CA GLY A 585 -16.95 -5.13 -6.01
C GLY A 585 -16.95 -6.65 -5.78
N GLU A 586 -16.99 -7.14 -4.53
CA GLU A 586 -17.30 -8.56 -4.25
C GLU A 586 -18.74 -8.91 -4.67
N ARG A 587 -19.69 -7.97 -4.48
CA ARG A 587 -21.06 -8.14 -4.97
C ARG A 587 -21.10 -8.20 -6.50
N ARG A 588 -20.36 -7.34 -7.20
CA ARG A 588 -20.24 -7.43 -8.67
C ARG A 588 -19.60 -8.76 -9.09
N LEU A 589 -18.58 -9.25 -8.39
CA LEU A 589 -17.93 -10.53 -8.70
C LEU A 589 -18.85 -11.74 -8.52
N LEU A 590 -19.61 -11.77 -7.42
CA LEU A 590 -20.41 -12.92 -7.04
C LEU A 590 -21.77 -12.96 -7.75
N PHE A 591 -22.39 -11.80 -8.05
CA PHE A 591 -23.79 -11.73 -8.51
C PHE A 591 -24.02 -11.09 -9.88
N SER A 592 -22.98 -10.70 -10.63
CA SER A 592 -23.10 -10.09 -11.98
C SER A 592 -23.83 -10.96 -13.03
N LYS A 593 -24.12 -12.24 -12.74
CA LYS A 593 -24.95 -13.10 -13.60
C LYS A 593 -26.46 -12.82 -13.44
N ARG A 594 -26.94 -11.61 -13.74
CA ARG A 594 -28.36 -11.39 -14.08
C ARG A 594 -28.49 -10.75 -15.45
N LYS A 595 -28.87 -11.61 -16.41
CA LYS A 595 -29.42 -11.21 -17.72
C LYS A 595 -30.49 -10.13 -17.50
N ARG A 596 -30.45 -9.08 -18.32
CA ARG A 596 -31.56 -8.13 -18.51
C ARG A 596 -32.87 -8.93 -18.63
N PRO A 597 -33.96 -8.57 -17.92
CA PRO A 597 -35.24 -9.23 -18.13
C PRO A 597 -35.71 -8.95 -19.56
N ALA A 598 -35.93 -10.02 -20.32
CA ALA A 598 -36.61 -9.95 -21.59
C ALA A 598 -38.03 -9.43 -21.35
N CYS A 599 -38.34 -8.28 -21.93
CA CYS A 599 -39.67 -7.71 -21.89
C CYS A 599 -40.66 -8.70 -22.53
N SER A 600 -41.69 -9.07 -21.77
CA SER A 600 -42.77 -9.97 -22.15
C SER A 600 -43.43 -9.56 -23.47
N SER A 601 -43.47 -10.47 -24.43
CA SER A 601 -44.18 -10.32 -25.70
C SER A 601 -45.70 -10.49 -25.51
N SER A 602 -46.43 -9.37 -25.48
CA SER A 602 -47.86 -9.38 -25.79
C SER A 602 -48.04 -9.29 -27.31
N LYS A 603 -48.65 -10.34 -27.88
CA LYS A 603 -49.12 -10.42 -29.25
C LYS A 603 -50.04 -9.22 -29.58
N ASN A 604 -49.83 -8.60 -30.74
CA ASN A 604 -50.93 -8.25 -31.64
C ASN A 604 -50.43 -8.00 -33.07
N ASP A 605 -51.23 -8.50 -34.00
CA ASP A 605 -50.99 -8.61 -35.42
C ASP A 605 -50.93 -7.27 -36.17
N SER A 606 -50.04 -7.23 -37.16
CA SER A 606 -50.34 -6.95 -38.58
C SER A 606 -49.46 -5.89 -39.27
N LYS A 607 -49.11 -6.27 -40.52
CA LYS A 607 -48.59 -5.50 -41.66
C LYS A 607 -47.06 -5.37 -41.83
N ARG A 608 -46.59 -6.19 -42.79
CA ARG A 608 -45.35 -6.08 -43.58
C ARG A 608 -45.10 -4.66 -44.10
N VAL A 609 -43.91 -4.11 -43.84
CA VAL A 609 -43.15 -3.26 -44.78
C VAL A 609 -41.65 -3.56 -44.60
N LYS A 610 -40.95 -3.81 -45.71
CA LYS A 610 -39.48 -3.96 -45.77
C LYS A 610 -38.82 -2.57 -45.80
N SER A 611 -37.85 -2.29 -44.91
CA SER A 611 -36.75 -1.35 -45.17
C SER A 611 -35.60 -1.50 -44.15
N THR A 612 -34.38 -1.31 -44.65
CA THR A 612 -33.01 -1.40 -44.11
C THR A 612 -32.74 -0.76 -42.72
N PRO A 613 -31.70 -1.18 -41.96
CA PRO A 613 -31.36 -0.59 -40.67
C PRO A 613 -30.35 0.56 -40.81
N GLN A 614 -30.80 1.78 -40.56
CA GLN A 614 -29.94 2.93 -40.26
C GLN A 614 -30.18 3.31 -38.79
N SER A 615 -29.20 3.00 -37.93
CA SER A 615 -29.19 3.45 -36.53
C SER A 615 -28.74 4.91 -36.50
N ASP A 616 -29.70 5.82 -36.41
CA ASP A 616 -29.48 7.25 -36.40
C ASP A 616 -29.06 7.72 -34.99
N ILE A 617 -27.78 8.11 -34.85
CA ILE A 617 -27.10 8.48 -33.59
C ILE A 617 -27.45 9.92 -33.13
N TYR A 618 -28.19 10.68 -33.94
CA TYR A 618 -28.49 12.09 -33.66
C TYR A 618 -29.63 12.31 -32.65
N LYS A 619 -30.21 11.25 -32.07
CA LYS A 619 -31.23 11.40 -31.01
C LYS A 619 -30.71 11.86 -29.65
N PHE A 620 -29.39 11.95 -29.46
CA PHE A 620 -28.78 12.42 -28.20
C PHE A 620 -28.43 13.92 -28.18
N PHE A 621 -28.75 14.66 -29.24
CA PHE A 621 -28.60 16.10 -29.28
C PHE A 621 -29.95 16.77 -29.53
N LYS A 622 -30.72 16.93 -28.45
CA LYS A 622 -31.68 18.03 -28.29
C LYS A 622 -31.60 18.57 -26.87
#